data_AF-A0A923N2P9-F1
#
_entry.id   AF-A0A923N2P9-F1
#
_cell.length_a   1.000
_cell.length_b   1.000
_cell.length_c   1.000
_cell.angle_alpha   90.00
_cell.angle_beta   90.00
_cell.angle_gamma   90.00
#
_symmetry.space_group_name_H-M   'P 1'
#
loop_
_entity.id
_entity.type
_entity.pdbx_description
1 polymer ?
#
loop_
_entity_poly.entity_id
_entity_poly.type
_entity_poly.pdbx_seq_one_letter_code
_entity_poly.pdbx_strand_id
1 'polypeptide(L)'
;MQLTNEQIATIEQTLVLKGLVFEDIKLEVLDHIASEIEDRMNHEEISFETVHKSVFEKWKSELQISSSYAWLGAFFEAPRFAVDKLVAYSKKQIINVLLLSIGFASALSILGETIGTASFIDMLRVTVGGLFYAMVITTAVSGFLIRQSSFKTTFGRLFLYRGLVVFLFCYMTNIENQPLKHFDSNHTFTENFISCLLYGCLFFYSYCQITMAFKHFTIVSKLKKI
;
A
#
# COMPACT_ATOMS: atom_id res chain seq x y z
N MET A 1 -7.07 37.91 0.35
CA MET A 1 -8.46 37.55 0.73
C MET A 1 -8.46 36.08 1.08
N GLN A 2 -9.03 35.74 2.23
CA GLN A 2 -9.21 34.37 2.67
C GLN A 2 -10.60 33.88 2.27
N LEU A 3 -10.71 32.60 1.94
CA LEU A 3 -12.01 31.98 1.65
C LEU A 3 -12.87 31.86 2.90
N THR A 4 -14.18 31.99 2.72
CA THR A 4 -15.15 31.68 3.79
C THR A 4 -15.27 30.17 3.98
N ASN A 5 -15.74 29.76 5.16
CA ASN A 5 -16.00 28.33 5.44
C ASN A 5 -16.99 27.71 4.42
N GLU A 6 -17.95 28.50 3.93
CA GLU A 6 -18.92 28.07 2.91
C GLU A 6 -18.25 27.82 1.55
N GLN A 7 -17.28 28.66 1.19
CA GLN A 7 -16.50 28.51 -0.03
C GLN A 7 -15.57 27.28 0.05
N ILE A 8 -14.92 27.07 1.20
CA ILE A 8 -14.11 25.87 1.46
C ILE A 8 -14.98 24.61 1.38
N ALA A 9 -16.16 24.62 2.01
CA ALA A 9 -17.11 23.51 1.93
C ALA A 9 -17.56 23.22 0.49
N THR A 10 -17.71 24.26 -0.33
CA THR A 10 -18.04 24.12 -1.76
C THR A 10 -16.91 23.43 -2.55
N ILE A 11 -15.65 23.79 -2.27
CA ILE A 11 -14.49 23.14 -2.89
C ILE A 11 -14.43 21.66 -2.46
N GLU A 12 -14.60 21.39 -1.17
CA GLU A 12 -14.59 20.02 -0.63
C GLU A 12 -15.70 19.17 -1.26
N GLN A 13 -16.93 19.70 -1.33
CA GLN A 13 -18.05 19.00 -1.96
C GLN A 13 -17.76 18.70 -3.44
N THR A 14 -17.16 19.65 -4.17
CA THR A 14 -16.76 19.45 -5.56
C THR A 14 -15.74 18.33 -5.69
N LEU A 15 -14.74 18.25 -4.80
CA LEU A 15 -13.75 17.17 -4.78
C LEU A 15 -14.37 15.80 -4.50
N VAL A 16 -15.31 15.72 -3.56
CA VAL A 16 -16.05 14.48 -3.25
C VAL A 16 -16.88 14.03 -4.46
N LEU A 17 -17.56 14.95 -5.14
CA LEU A 17 -18.32 14.66 -6.36
C LEU A 17 -17.42 14.19 -7.52
N LYS A 18 -16.14 14.57 -7.53
CA LYS A 18 -15.11 14.07 -8.45
C LYS A 18 -14.45 12.76 -7.98
N GLY A 19 -14.97 12.14 -6.92
CA GLY A 19 -14.52 10.83 -6.41
C GLY A 19 -13.31 10.87 -5.49
N LEU A 20 -12.89 12.05 -5.02
CA LEU A 20 -11.84 12.16 -4.02
C LEU A 20 -12.40 11.90 -2.61
N VAL A 21 -12.45 10.62 -2.24
CA VAL A 21 -13.02 10.14 -0.97
C VAL A 21 -11.97 9.75 0.08
N PHE A 22 -10.69 9.97 -0.21
CA PHE A 22 -9.58 9.62 0.68
C PHE A 22 -9.16 10.83 1.50
N GLU A 23 -9.34 10.77 2.81
CA GLU A 23 -9.11 11.92 3.71
C GLU A 23 -7.66 12.43 3.66
N ASP A 24 -6.68 11.53 3.51
CA ASP A 24 -5.27 11.88 3.44
C ASP A 24 -4.92 12.72 2.21
N ILE A 25 -5.55 12.45 1.09
CA ILE A 25 -5.30 13.18 -0.15
C ILE A 25 -6.27 14.36 -0.31
N LYS A 26 -7.50 14.22 0.18
CA LYS A 26 -8.53 15.26 0.10
C LYS A 26 -8.07 16.54 0.79
N LEU A 27 -7.47 16.44 1.98
CA LEU A 27 -6.94 17.60 2.70
C LEU A 27 -5.78 18.27 1.94
N GLU A 28 -4.84 17.49 1.39
CA GLU A 28 -3.71 18.00 0.58
C GLU A 28 -4.22 18.76 -0.65
N VAL A 29 -5.20 18.20 -1.37
CA VAL A 29 -5.75 18.83 -2.58
C VAL A 29 -6.65 20.01 -2.27
N LEU A 30 -7.44 19.93 -1.19
CA LEU A 30 -8.27 21.04 -0.72
C LEU A 30 -7.41 22.27 -0.43
N ASP A 31 -6.32 22.10 0.32
CA ASP A 31 -5.39 23.16 0.66
C ASP A 31 -4.76 23.80 -0.59
N HIS A 32 -4.30 22.98 -1.53
CA HIS A 32 -3.74 23.45 -2.79
C HIS A 32 -4.75 24.22 -3.65
N ILE A 33 -5.98 23.71 -3.81
CA ILE A 33 -7.01 24.37 -4.61
C ILE A 33 -7.51 25.64 -3.91
N ALA A 34 -7.68 25.61 -2.58
CA ALA A 34 -8.07 26.79 -1.81
C ALA A 34 -7.03 27.91 -1.97
N SER A 35 -5.75 27.59 -1.79
CA SER A 35 -4.65 28.54 -1.96
C SER A 35 -4.60 29.10 -3.39
N GLU A 36 -4.78 28.26 -4.41
CA GLU A 36 -4.81 28.70 -5.81
C GLU A 36 -6.00 29.65 -6.09
N ILE A 37 -7.17 29.38 -5.50
CA ILE A 37 -8.34 30.26 -5.63
C ILE A 37 -8.09 31.59 -4.91
N GLU A 38 -7.59 31.57 -3.67
CA GLU A 38 -7.28 32.78 -2.91
C GLU A 38 -6.28 33.67 -3.65
N ASP A 39 -5.20 33.08 -4.15
CA ASP A 39 -4.19 33.79 -4.93
C ASP A 39 -4.81 34.44 -6.17
N ARG A 40 -5.61 33.71 -6.93
CA ARG A 40 -6.24 34.26 -8.15
C ARG A 40 -7.29 35.33 -7.84
N MET A 41 -8.09 35.16 -6.79
CA MET A 41 -9.02 36.20 -6.35
C MET A 41 -8.29 37.49 -5.94
N ASN A 42 -7.10 37.37 -5.34
CA ASN A 42 -6.30 38.52 -4.91
C ASN A 42 -5.62 39.25 -6.07
N HIS A 43 -5.15 38.51 -7.08
CA HIS A 43 -4.39 39.10 -8.19
C HIS A 43 -5.28 39.56 -9.34
N GLU A 44 -6.39 38.88 -9.60
CA GLU A 44 -7.24 39.13 -10.76
C GLU A 44 -8.50 39.95 -10.41
N GLU A 45 -8.78 40.19 -9.12
CA GLU A 45 -10.00 40.85 -8.61
C GLU A 45 -11.32 40.22 -9.11
N ILE A 46 -11.31 38.90 -9.32
CA ILE A 46 -12.44 38.14 -9.86
C ILE A 46 -13.25 37.49 -8.72
N SER A 47 -14.57 37.34 -8.90
CA SER A 47 -15.43 36.64 -7.96
C SER A 47 -15.04 35.16 -7.76
N PHE A 48 -15.35 34.64 -6.56
CA PHE A 48 -15.10 33.25 -6.21
C PHE A 48 -15.70 32.27 -7.23
N GLU A 49 -16.94 32.46 -7.68
CA GLU A 49 -17.59 31.49 -8.58
C GLU A 49 -16.83 31.32 -9.90
N THR A 50 -16.28 32.42 -10.42
CA THR A 50 -15.54 32.43 -11.68
C THR A 50 -14.16 31.80 -11.52
N VAL A 51 -13.45 32.13 -10.44
CA VAL A 51 -12.15 31.53 -10.13
C VAL A 51 -12.29 30.04 -9.82
N HIS A 52 -13.28 29.66 -9.00
CA HIS A 52 -13.60 28.27 -8.68
C HIS A 52 -13.82 27.44 -9.94
N LYS A 53 -14.69 27.89 -10.86
CA LYS A 53 -14.95 27.16 -12.12
C LYS A 53 -13.70 27.00 -12.98
N SER A 54 -12.89 28.06 -13.10
CA SER A 54 -11.69 28.02 -13.93
C SER A 54 -10.57 27.16 -13.32
N VAL A 55 -10.38 27.20 -12.00
CA VAL A 55 -9.44 26.31 -11.30
C VAL A 55 -9.88 24.85 -11.45
N PHE A 56 -11.15 24.53 -11.24
CA PHE A 56 -11.62 23.14 -11.42
C PHE A 56 -11.58 22.65 -12.88
N GLU A 57 -11.70 23.55 -13.87
CA GLU A 57 -11.49 23.17 -15.27
C GLU A 57 -10.01 22.83 -15.54
N LYS A 58 -9.07 23.55 -14.94
CA LYS A 58 -7.63 23.21 -14.98
C LYS A 58 -7.35 21.86 -14.31
N TRP A 59 -7.96 21.59 -13.16
CA TRP A 59 -7.80 20.33 -12.42
C TRP A 59 -8.56 19.14 -13.01
N LYS A 60 -9.39 19.35 -14.03
CA LYS A 60 -10.29 18.33 -14.59
C LYS A 60 -9.58 17.06 -15.06
N SER A 61 -8.40 17.18 -15.68
CA SER A 61 -7.63 16.02 -16.15
C SER A 61 -7.04 15.20 -14.99
N GLU A 62 -6.61 15.87 -13.92
CA GLU A 62 -6.04 15.24 -12.72
C GLU A 62 -7.13 14.60 -11.87
N LEU A 63 -8.30 15.25 -11.77
CA LEU A 63 -9.46 14.77 -11.03
C LEU A 63 -10.31 13.75 -11.82
N GLN A 64 -9.95 13.44 -13.05
CA GLN A 64 -10.62 12.41 -13.84
C GLN A 64 -10.45 11.05 -13.16
N ILE A 65 -11.56 10.30 -13.02
CA ILE A 65 -11.50 8.94 -12.48
C ILE A 65 -10.64 8.07 -13.40
N SER A 66 -9.69 7.39 -12.80
CA SER A 66 -8.77 6.47 -13.43
C SER A 66 -8.68 5.19 -12.59
N SER A 67 -8.14 4.14 -13.20
CA SER A 67 -7.85 2.87 -12.54
C SER A 67 -6.57 2.27 -13.08
N SER A 68 -5.93 1.42 -12.28
CA SER A 68 -4.74 0.69 -12.70
C SER A 68 -4.83 -0.75 -12.23
N TYR A 69 -5.53 -1.58 -13.03
CA TYR A 69 -5.83 -2.97 -12.72
C TYR A 69 -4.58 -3.78 -12.34
N ALA A 70 -3.49 -3.63 -13.10
CA ALA A 70 -2.26 -4.40 -12.93
C ALA A 70 -1.50 -4.06 -11.63
N TRP A 71 -1.60 -2.82 -11.15
CA TRP A 71 -0.77 -2.34 -10.03
C TRP A 71 -1.57 -2.14 -8.73
N LEU A 72 -2.83 -1.74 -8.81
CA LEU A 72 -3.68 -1.38 -7.67
C LEU A 72 -4.81 -2.39 -7.41
N GLY A 73 -5.08 -3.29 -8.38
CA GLY A 73 -6.14 -4.29 -8.30
C GLY A 73 -7.38 -3.92 -9.11
N ALA A 74 -8.23 -4.92 -9.37
CA ALA A 74 -9.20 -4.83 -10.45
C ALA A 74 -10.37 -3.85 -10.24
N PHE A 75 -10.64 -3.43 -9.00
CA PHE A 75 -11.74 -2.52 -8.70
C PHE A 75 -11.27 -1.24 -7.98
N PHE A 76 -9.98 -0.90 -8.10
CA PHE A 76 -9.44 0.31 -7.51
C PHE A 76 -9.64 1.49 -8.46
N GLU A 77 -10.56 2.38 -8.08
CA GLU A 77 -10.89 3.60 -8.81
C GLU A 77 -10.68 4.82 -7.92
N ALA A 78 -10.02 5.82 -8.47
CA ALA A 78 -9.71 7.08 -7.81
C ALA A 78 -9.41 8.16 -8.87
N PRO A 79 -9.39 9.45 -8.51
CA PRO A 79 -8.80 10.49 -9.34
C PRO A 79 -7.39 10.11 -9.86
N ARG A 80 -7.09 10.49 -11.10
CA ARG A 80 -5.85 10.13 -11.81
C ARG A 80 -4.59 10.43 -11.01
N PHE A 81 -4.49 11.63 -10.44
CA PHE A 81 -3.30 11.99 -9.65
C PHE A 81 -3.07 11.06 -8.45
N ALA A 82 -4.15 10.60 -7.80
CA ALA A 82 -4.09 9.65 -6.69
C ALA A 82 -3.69 8.25 -7.18
N VAL A 83 -4.23 7.81 -8.32
CA VAL A 83 -3.83 6.56 -8.98
C VAL A 83 -2.35 6.58 -9.32
N ASP A 84 -1.86 7.65 -9.95
CA ASP A 84 -0.47 7.75 -10.40
C ASP A 84 0.51 7.73 -9.20
N LYS A 85 0.19 8.44 -8.11
CA LYS A 85 0.95 8.41 -6.84
C LYS A 85 1.01 6.99 -6.25
N LEU A 86 -0.11 6.26 -6.26
CA LEU A 86 -0.19 4.89 -5.72
C LEU A 86 0.46 3.84 -6.62
N VAL A 87 0.40 4.01 -7.95
CA VAL A 87 1.09 3.14 -8.91
C VAL A 87 2.60 3.28 -8.74
N ALA A 88 3.11 4.51 -8.65
CA ALA A 88 4.53 4.76 -8.39
C ALA A 88 4.98 4.12 -7.07
N TYR A 89 4.16 4.26 -6.02
CA TYR A 89 4.41 3.61 -4.74
C TYR A 89 4.44 2.08 -4.85
N SER A 90 3.48 1.48 -5.57
CA SER A 90 3.37 0.03 -5.74
C SER A 90 4.52 -0.56 -6.55
N LYS A 91 4.98 0.15 -7.61
CA LYS A 91 6.18 -0.23 -8.37
C LYS A 91 7.41 -0.27 -7.48
N LYS A 92 7.63 0.77 -6.67
CA LYS A 92 8.74 0.83 -5.72
C LYS A 92 8.66 -0.31 -4.69
N GLN A 93 7.47 -0.64 -4.20
CA GLN A 93 7.29 -1.79 -3.31
C GLN A 93 7.71 -3.11 -3.97
N ILE A 94 7.28 -3.36 -5.21
CA ILE A 94 7.62 -4.62 -5.91
C ILE A 94 9.14 -4.74 -6.10
N ILE A 95 9.80 -3.66 -6.52
CA ILE A 95 11.26 -3.64 -6.64
C ILE A 95 11.92 -3.96 -5.29
N ASN A 96 11.46 -3.33 -4.20
CA ASN A 96 12.00 -3.59 -2.86
C ASN A 96 11.77 -5.04 -2.42
N VAL A 97 10.58 -5.60 -2.67
CA VAL A 97 10.29 -7.01 -2.36
C VAL A 97 11.24 -7.92 -3.12
N LEU A 98 11.44 -7.70 -4.43
CA LEU A 98 12.35 -8.51 -5.24
C LEU A 98 13.79 -8.43 -4.73
N LEU A 99 14.31 -7.23 -4.48
CA LEU A 99 15.68 -7.05 -3.99
C LEU A 99 15.90 -7.72 -2.63
N LEU A 100 14.96 -7.54 -1.69
CA LEU A 100 15.02 -8.19 -0.38
C LEU A 100 14.93 -9.71 -0.48
N SER A 101 14.09 -10.21 -1.38
CA SER A 101 13.91 -11.66 -1.60
C SER A 101 15.15 -12.30 -2.20
N ILE A 102 15.81 -11.63 -3.15
CA ILE A 102 17.08 -12.08 -3.73
C ILE A 102 18.16 -12.12 -2.64
N GLY A 103 18.29 -11.06 -1.85
CA GLY A 103 19.26 -11.02 -0.74
C GLY A 103 19.02 -12.14 0.28
N PHE A 104 17.76 -12.35 0.66
CA PHE A 104 17.35 -13.43 1.56
C PHE A 104 17.63 -14.81 0.97
N ALA A 105 17.30 -15.04 -0.30
CA ALA A 105 17.52 -16.31 -0.98
C ALA A 105 19.00 -16.65 -1.11
N SER A 106 19.83 -15.69 -1.50
CA SER A 106 21.28 -15.87 -1.56
C SER A 106 21.86 -16.19 -0.19
N ALA A 107 21.47 -15.42 0.84
CA ALA A 107 21.96 -15.62 2.21
C ALA A 107 21.59 -17.00 2.74
N LEU A 108 20.33 -17.40 2.60
CA LEU A 108 19.90 -18.72 3.03
C LEU A 108 20.61 -19.82 2.25
N SER A 109 20.69 -19.75 0.92
CA SER A 109 21.31 -20.81 0.11
C SER A 109 22.78 -21.04 0.49
N ILE A 110 23.54 -19.96 0.73
CA ILE A 110 24.92 -20.05 1.22
C ILE A 110 24.98 -20.70 2.62
N LEU A 111 24.05 -20.34 3.52
CA LEU A 111 23.97 -20.96 4.86
C LEU A 111 23.59 -22.44 4.79
N GLY A 112 22.74 -22.82 3.85
CA GLY A 112 22.34 -24.21 3.59
C GLY A 112 23.53 -25.07 3.15
N GLU A 113 24.39 -24.55 2.28
CA GLU A 113 25.60 -25.25 1.85
C GLU A 113 26.70 -25.31 2.93
N THR A 114 26.83 -24.25 3.73
CA THR A 114 27.95 -24.13 4.69
C THR A 114 27.68 -24.80 6.03
N ILE A 115 26.44 -24.71 6.53
CA ILE A 115 26.08 -25.19 7.88
C ILE A 115 25.12 -26.37 7.78
N GLY A 116 24.06 -26.26 6.98
CA GLY A 116 23.27 -27.39 6.44
C GLY A 116 22.72 -28.48 7.37
N THR A 117 22.93 -28.40 8.68
CA THR A 117 22.55 -29.50 9.60
C THR A 117 21.03 -29.58 9.76
N ALA A 118 20.51 -30.79 9.94
CA ALA A 118 19.08 -31.03 10.12
C ALA A 118 18.47 -30.18 11.26
N SER A 119 19.18 -30.06 12.40
CA SER A 119 18.74 -29.24 13.52
C SER A 119 18.66 -27.74 13.20
N PHE A 120 19.60 -27.22 12.43
CA PHE A 120 19.60 -25.83 11.98
C PHE A 120 18.45 -25.55 11.00
N ILE A 121 18.21 -26.47 10.05
CA ILE A 121 17.11 -26.38 9.08
C ILE A 121 15.76 -26.41 9.80
N ASP A 122 15.57 -27.30 10.78
CA ASP A 122 14.33 -27.38 11.56
C ASP A 122 14.10 -26.10 12.39
N MET A 123 15.15 -25.56 13.02
CA MET A 123 15.07 -24.28 13.73
C MET A 123 14.64 -23.14 12.80
N LEU A 124 15.27 -23.04 11.62
CA LEU A 124 14.92 -22.02 10.62
C LEU A 124 13.49 -22.18 10.14
N ARG A 125 13.05 -23.41 9.86
CA ARG A 125 11.68 -23.72 9.43
C ARG A 125 10.66 -23.25 10.46
N VAL A 126 10.85 -23.60 11.73
CA VAL A 126 9.96 -23.19 12.83
C VAL A 126 9.95 -21.67 12.98
N THR A 127 11.12 -21.04 12.91
CA THR A 127 11.26 -19.58 13.09
C THR A 127 10.59 -18.80 11.96
N VAL A 128 10.93 -19.12 10.71
CA VAL A 128 10.36 -18.45 9.52
C VAL A 128 8.87 -18.71 9.42
N GLY A 129 8.44 -19.96 9.66
CA GLY A 129 7.03 -20.33 9.71
C GLY A 129 6.26 -19.56 10.78
N GLY A 130 6.78 -19.51 12.01
CA GLY A 130 6.17 -18.77 13.13
C GLY A 130 6.04 -17.27 12.85
N LEU A 131 7.10 -16.64 12.33
CA LEU A 131 7.07 -15.23 11.93
C LEU A 131 6.02 -14.99 10.84
N PHE A 132 5.94 -15.88 9.85
CA PHE A 132 4.96 -15.76 8.80
C PHE A 132 3.52 -15.88 9.32
N TYR A 133 3.23 -16.87 10.18
CA TYR A 133 1.91 -16.99 10.81
C TYR A 133 1.55 -15.74 11.62
N ALA A 134 2.50 -15.17 12.36
CA ALA A 134 2.28 -13.90 13.05
C ALA A 134 1.93 -12.76 12.07
N MET A 135 2.57 -12.70 10.90
CA MET A 135 2.24 -11.71 9.86
C MET A 135 0.85 -11.91 9.28
N VAL A 136 0.42 -13.15 9.04
CA VAL A 136 -0.94 -13.46 8.57
C VAL A 136 -1.98 -13.01 9.58
N ILE A 137 -1.81 -13.37 10.85
CA ILE A 137 -2.72 -12.98 11.93
C ILE A 137 -2.77 -11.45 12.02
N THR A 138 -1.61 -10.80 12.01
CA THR A 138 -1.52 -9.32 12.02
C THR A 138 -2.24 -8.70 10.83
N THR A 139 -2.14 -9.30 9.63
CA THR A 139 -2.83 -8.85 8.42
C THR A 139 -4.35 -9.02 8.56
N ALA A 140 -4.82 -10.15 9.07
CA ALA A 140 -6.24 -10.41 9.31
C ALA A 140 -6.84 -9.41 10.31
N VAL A 141 -6.17 -9.23 11.47
CA VAL A 141 -6.57 -8.27 12.50
C VAL A 141 -6.55 -6.84 11.94
N SER A 142 -5.50 -6.45 11.24
CA SER A 142 -5.41 -5.13 10.60
C SER A 142 -6.54 -4.92 9.60
N GLY A 143 -6.86 -5.92 8.78
CA GLY A 143 -7.96 -5.84 7.82
C GLY A 143 -9.34 -5.74 8.45
N PHE A 144 -9.53 -6.33 9.62
CA PHE A 144 -10.75 -6.14 10.41
C PHE A 144 -10.82 -4.71 10.97
N LEU A 145 -9.75 -4.25 11.62
CA LEU A 145 -9.68 -2.91 12.21
C LEU A 145 -9.81 -1.80 11.16
N ILE A 146 -9.19 -1.95 9.98
CA ILE A 146 -9.31 -0.99 8.87
C ILE A 146 -10.76 -0.92 8.37
N ARG A 147 -11.48 -2.04 8.29
CA ARG A 147 -12.90 -2.03 7.89
C ARG A 147 -13.81 -1.35 8.92
N GLN A 148 -13.45 -1.39 10.20
CA GLN A 148 -14.18 -0.67 11.25
C GLN A 148 -13.79 0.81 11.36
N SER A 149 -12.69 1.22 10.73
CA SER A 149 -12.24 2.61 10.75
C SER A 149 -13.25 3.52 10.02
N SER A 150 -13.62 4.63 10.67
CA SER A 150 -14.45 5.67 10.04
C SER A 150 -13.71 6.43 8.93
N PHE A 151 -12.37 6.41 8.96
CA PHE A 151 -11.53 7.16 8.03
C PHE A 151 -11.14 6.30 6.83
N LYS A 152 -11.46 6.78 5.63
CA LYS A 152 -11.01 6.19 4.37
C LYS A 152 -9.69 6.81 3.98
N THR A 153 -8.61 6.03 4.01
CA THR A 153 -7.29 6.46 3.52
C THR A 153 -6.87 5.65 2.31
N THR A 154 -5.98 6.21 1.48
CA THR A 154 -5.46 5.49 0.32
C THR A 154 -4.79 4.16 0.67
N PHE A 155 -3.93 4.16 1.69
CA PHE A 155 -3.24 2.95 2.16
C PHE A 155 -4.21 1.92 2.76
N GLY A 156 -5.26 2.36 3.46
CA GLY A 156 -6.28 1.45 3.99
C GLY A 156 -7.06 0.75 2.89
N ARG A 157 -7.45 1.49 1.85
CA ARG A 157 -8.14 0.88 0.69
C ARG A 157 -7.21 -0.04 -0.09
N LEU A 158 -5.98 0.38 -0.38
CA LEU A 158 -4.99 -0.44 -1.08
C LEU A 158 -4.69 -1.74 -0.32
N PHE A 159 -4.59 -1.67 1.02
CA PHE A 159 -4.45 -2.82 1.89
C PHE A 159 -5.62 -3.81 1.74
N LEU A 160 -6.87 -3.34 1.80
CA LEU A 160 -8.03 -4.23 1.70
C LEU A 160 -8.12 -4.96 0.35
N TYR A 161 -7.72 -4.29 -0.73
CA TYR A 161 -7.73 -4.86 -2.07
C TYR A 161 -6.64 -5.89 -2.30
N ARG A 162 -5.44 -5.65 -1.76
CA ARG A 162 -4.26 -6.50 -1.98
C ARG A 162 -4.05 -7.54 -0.87
N GLY A 163 -4.62 -7.32 0.31
CA GLY A 163 -4.40 -8.14 1.50
C GLY A 163 -4.84 -9.59 1.35
N LEU A 164 -5.77 -9.88 0.43
CA LEU A 164 -6.18 -11.26 0.11
C LEU A 164 -5.03 -12.13 -0.39
N VAL A 165 -4.03 -11.55 -1.06
CA VAL A 165 -2.87 -12.27 -1.59
C VAL A 165 -2.04 -12.90 -0.47
N VAL A 166 -2.03 -12.32 0.74
CA VAL A 166 -1.33 -12.90 1.90
C VAL A 166 -1.92 -14.25 2.30
N PHE A 167 -3.24 -14.43 2.14
CA PHE A 167 -3.92 -15.68 2.50
C PHE A 167 -3.75 -16.78 1.43
N LEU A 168 -3.47 -16.42 0.17
CA LEU A 168 -3.07 -17.42 -0.84
C LEU A 168 -1.80 -18.17 -0.43
N PHE A 169 -0.94 -17.55 0.37
CA PHE A 169 0.25 -18.22 0.89
C PHE A 169 -0.06 -19.18 2.04
N CYS A 170 -1.09 -18.93 2.85
CA CYS A 170 -1.56 -19.91 3.83
C CYS A 170 -1.95 -21.23 3.14
N TYR A 171 -2.51 -21.14 1.94
CA TYR A 171 -2.80 -22.30 1.12
C TYR A 171 -1.51 -23.01 0.66
N MET A 172 -0.52 -22.28 0.12
CA MET A 172 0.76 -22.88 -0.30
C MET A 172 1.54 -23.53 0.86
N THR A 173 1.56 -22.90 2.04
CA THR A 173 2.23 -23.45 3.23
C THR A 173 1.50 -24.63 3.87
N ASN A 174 0.17 -24.67 3.81
CA ASN A 174 -0.62 -25.82 4.31
C ASN A 174 -0.52 -27.04 3.40
N ILE A 175 -0.35 -26.87 2.08
CA ILE A 175 -0.23 -28.02 1.16
C ILE A 175 1.05 -28.81 1.41
N GLU A 176 2.17 -28.14 1.69
CA GLU A 176 3.45 -28.83 1.83
C GLU A 176 3.84 -29.14 3.27
N ASN A 177 3.21 -28.47 4.26
CA ASN A 177 3.50 -28.59 5.71
C ASN A 177 5.00 -28.49 6.09
N GLN A 178 5.82 -28.00 5.15
CA GLN A 178 7.27 -27.94 5.21
C GLN A 178 7.72 -26.68 4.47
N PRO A 179 7.51 -25.49 5.05
CA PRO A 179 8.17 -24.30 4.52
C PRO A 179 9.67 -24.59 4.44
N LEU A 180 10.29 -24.22 3.32
CA LEU A 180 11.70 -24.54 3.05
C LEU A 180 11.99 -26.06 2.97
N LYS A 181 11.05 -26.89 2.47
CA LYS A 181 11.26 -28.34 2.27
C LYS A 181 12.53 -28.66 1.48
N HIS A 182 12.82 -27.84 0.48
CA HIS A 182 13.94 -28.02 -0.43
C HIS A 182 15.20 -27.33 0.09
N PHE A 183 15.17 -26.79 1.33
CA PHE A 183 16.30 -26.15 1.98
C PHE A 183 17.11 -27.18 2.77
N ASP A 184 17.96 -27.92 2.08
CA ASP A 184 18.91 -28.83 2.71
C ASP A 184 20.20 -28.97 1.87
N SER A 185 21.17 -29.69 2.43
CA SER A 185 22.43 -30.00 1.74
C SER A 185 22.30 -31.06 0.64
N ASN A 186 21.12 -31.69 0.49
CA ASN A 186 20.87 -32.72 -0.52
C ASN A 186 20.40 -32.11 -1.84
N HIS A 187 19.87 -30.89 -1.79
CA HIS A 187 19.47 -30.10 -2.94
C HIS A 187 20.62 -29.24 -3.50
N THR A 188 20.55 -28.96 -4.80
CA THR A 188 21.53 -28.07 -5.45
C THR A 188 21.35 -26.63 -4.98
N PHE A 189 22.42 -25.82 -5.05
CA PHE A 189 22.34 -24.37 -4.79
C PHE A 189 21.15 -23.71 -5.48
N THR A 190 20.94 -24.05 -6.76
CA THR A 190 19.89 -23.45 -7.59
C THR A 190 18.49 -23.80 -7.10
N GLU A 191 18.27 -25.04 -6.66
CA GLU A 191 16.99 -25.47 -6.06
C GLU A 191 16.72 -24.75 -4.74
N ASN A 192 17.74 -24.69 -3.87
CA ASN A 192 17.72 -23.93 -2.63
C ASN A 192 17.37 -22.45 -2.88
N PHE A 193 18.06 -21.83 -3.83
CA PHE A 193 17.89 -20.43 -4.17
C PHE A 193 16.50 -20.12 -4.71
N ILE A 194 16.01 -20.90 -5.67
CA ILE A 194 14.67 -20.68 -6.26
C ILE A 194 13.59 -20.84 -5.20
N SER A 195 13.69 -21.88 -4.36
CA SER A 195 12.76 -22.10 -3.26
C SER A 195 12.76 -20.91 -2.30
N CYS A 196 13.92 -20.52 -1.78
CA CYS A 196 14.05 -19.39 -0.87
C CYS A 196 13.62 -18.05 -1.51
N LEU A 197 13.80 -17.87 -2.82
CA LEU A 197 13.37 -16.67 -3.54
C LEU A 197 11.84 -16.56 -3.58
N LEU A 198 11.14 -17.65 -3.89
CA LEU A 198 9.68 -17.68 -3.90
C LEU A 198 9.11 -17.42 -2.49
N TYR A 199 9.66 -18.10 -1.48
CA TYR A 199 9.30 -17.88 -0.08
C TYR A 199 9.60 -16.45 0.38
N GLY A 200 10.77 -15.91 0.02
CA GLY A 200 11.17 -14.53 0.29
C GLY A 200 10.19 -13.52 -0.32
N CYS A 201 9.78 -13.71 -1.58
CA CYS A 201 8.83 -12.82 -2.25
C CYS A 201 7.54 -12.68 -1.45
N LEU A 202 7.02 -13.80 -0.96
CA LEU A 202 5.74 -13.85 -0.25
C LEU A 202 5.86 -13.33 1.19
N PHE A 203 6.99 -13.61 1.86
CA PHE A 203 7.32 -13.07 3.18
C PHE A 203 7.44 -11.54 3.15
N PHE A 204 8.26 -10.99 2.25
CA PHE A 204 8.45 -9.54 2.15
C PHE A 204 7.22 -8.82 1.60
N TYR A 205 6.41 -9.48 0.76
CA TYR A 205 5.10 -8.97 0.39
C TYR A 205 4.19 -8.80 1.61
N SER A 206 4.12 -9.82 2.48
CA SER A 206 3.32 -9.79 3.70
C SER A 206 3.80 -8.69 4.66
N TYR A 207 5.12 -8.51 4.78
CA TYR A 207 5.70 -7.38 5.50
C TYR A 207 5.27 -6.01 4.92
N CYS A 208 5.24 -5.87 3.59
CA CYS A 208 4.76 -4.65 2.94
C CYS A 208 3.28 -4.40 3.21
N GLN A 209 2.45 -5.45 3.29
CA GLN A 209 1.03 -5.33 3.65
C GLN A 209 0.85 -4.77 5.07
N ILE A 210 1.56 -5.31 6.04
CA ILE A 210 1.54 -4.80 7.43
C ILE A 210 2.03 -3.34 7.47
N THR A 211 3.07 -3.01 6.71
CA THR A 211 3.55 -1.63 6.61
C THR A 211 2.47 -0.67 6.07
N MET A 212 1.63 -1.11 5.12
CA MET A 212 0.51 -0.31 4.64
C MET A 212 -0.58 -0.12 5.71
N ALA A 213 -0.87 -1.16 6.49
CA ALA A 213 -1.78 -1.03 7.64
C ALA A 213 -1.25 -0.04 8.68
N PHE A 214 0.04 -0.10 9.01
CA PHE A 214 0.67 0.85 9.92
C PHE A 214 0.58 2.29 9.41
N LYS A 215 0.83 2.51 8.12
CA LYS A 215 0.64 3.83 7.48
C LYS A 215 -0.80 4.32 7.58
N HIS A 216 -1.78 3.46 7.34
CA HIS A 216 -3.19 3.80 7.52
C HIS A 216 -3.45 4.30 8.96
N PHE A 217 -3.08 3.52 9.97
CA PHE A 217 -3.32 3.92 11.37
C PHE A 217 -2.54 5.16 11.79
N THR A 218 -1.32 5.35 11.27
CA THR A 218 -0.54 6.57 11.48
C THR A 218 -1.28 7.80 10.95
N ILE A 219 -1.81 7.73 9.73
CA ILE A 219 -2.62 8.80 9.12
C ILE A 219 -3.88 9.05 9.94
N VAL A 220 -4.63 7.99 10.28
CA VAL A 220 -5.85 8.11 11.10
C VAL A 220 -5.55 8.79 12.44
N SER A 221 -4.43 8.45 13.09
CA SER A 221 -4.03 9.08 14.35
C SER A 221 -3.71 10.57 14.21
N LYS A 222 -3.24 11.02 13.04
CA LYS A 222 -3.03 12.44 12.73
C LYS A 222 -4.35 13.14 12.46
N LEU A 223 -5.23 12.53 11.68
CA LEU A 223 -6.55 13.08 11.34
C LEU A 223 -7.43 13.27 12.58
N LYS A 224 -7.35 12.37 13.58
CA LYS A 224 -8.08 12.51 14.85
C LYS A 224 -7.62 13.68 15.74
N LYS A 225 -6.47 14.30 15.43
CA LYS A 225 -5.90 15.42 16.20
C LYS A 225 -6.22 16.78 15.59
N ILE A 226 -6.73 16.80 14.36
CA ILE A 226 -7.22 18.00 13.66
C ILE A 226 -8.68 18.18 14.05
#